data_AF-A0A482ZEF6-F1
#
_entry.id   AF-A0A482ZEF6-F1
#
_cell.length_a   1.000
_cell.length_b   1.000
_cell.length_c   1.000
_cell.angle_alpha   90.00
_cell.angle_beta   90.00
_cell.angle_gamma   90.00
#
_symmetry.space_group_name_H-M   'P 1'
#
loop_
_entity.id
_entity.type
_entity.pdbx_description
1 polymer ?
#
loop_
_entity_poly.entity_id
_entity_poly.type
_entity_poly.pdbx_seq_one_letter_code
_entity_poly.pdbx_strand_id
1 'polypeptide(L)'
;MKYANDYSGYGNKVLYQMCNDQPLHNDIDIIVSKLWIIGRSYAASIERKAGKDFKIENAAEIIKKSNIDGYIASVKNIDRLDSSNIALSLNAHKEFTSILKGITGIEKRSLASKYLHFHMPKAFFIYDSIANKKIREKIRNKKSRFTITKNYDDEYEGFSLRCLYYRELFEKELGQLATPRRIDMELLGYGKF
;
A
#
# COMPACT_ATOMS: atom_id res chain seq x y z
N MET A 1 20.39 -10.86 9.56
CA MET A 1 20.27 -11.33 8.16
C MET A 1 20.18 -10.09 7.26
N LYS A 2 20.79 -10.08 6.06
CA LYS A 2 20.74 -8.92 5.15
C LYS A 2 19.42 -8.88 4.39
N TYR A 3 18.97 -7.69 3.98
CA TYR A 3 17.82 -7.56 3.08
C TYR A 3 18.20 -7.95 1.65
N ALA A 4 17.28 -8.61 0.95
CA ALA A 4 17.35 -8.87 -0.47
C ALA A 4 17.14 -7.57 -1.26
N ASN A 5 17.67 -7.54 -2.48
CA ASN A 5 17.48 -6.40 -3.37
C ASN A 5 16.00 -6.25 -3.77
N ASP A 6 15.42 -5.08 -3.50
CA ASP A 6 14.07 -4.70 -3.86
C ASP A 6 14.02 -3.53 -4.86
N TYR A 7 15.16 -3.22 -5.50
CA TYR A 7 15.21 -2.27 -6.60
C TYR A 7 14.27 -2.73 -7.72
N SER A 8 13.36 -1.83 -8.10
CA SER A 8 12.29 -2.11 -9.06
C SER A 8 12.25 -1.08 -10.19
N GLY A 9 13.40 -0.49 -10.52
CA GLY A 9 13.56 0.46 -11.62
C GLY A 9 13.45 1.94 -11.21
N TYR A 10 13.97 2.81 -12.08
CA TYR A 10 14.09 4.25 -11.82
C TYR A 10 12.73 4.94 -11.64
N GLY A 11 11.70 4.53 -12.38
CA GLY A 11 10.36 5.08 -12.23
C GLY A 11 9.84 4.97 -10.78
N ASN A 12 10.04 3.82 -10.13
CA ASN A 12 9.66 3.65 -8.73
C ASN A 12 10.52 4.47 -7.78
N LYS A 13 11.82 4.61 -8.08
CA LYS A 13 12.71 5.51 -7.33
C LYS A 13 12.18 6.95 -7.35
N VAL A 14 11.70 7.44 -8.50
CA VAL A 14 11.09 8.77 -8.62
C VAL A 14 9.83 8.89 -7.76
N LEU A 15 8.97 7.85 -7.71
CA LEU A 15 7.77 7.87 -6.86
C LEU A 15 8.10 7.91 -5.37
N TYR A 16 9.09 7.12 -4.91
CA TYR A 16 9.56 7.20 -3.53
C TYR A 16 10.18 8.56 -3.21
N GLN A 17 11.00 9.10 -4.12
CA GLN A 17 11.63 10.41 -3.97
C GLN A 17 10.57 11.51 -3.82
N MET A 18 9.52 11.49 -4.67
CA MET A 18 8.41 12.45 -4.60
C MET A 18 7.71 12.44 -3.23
N CYS A 19 7.42 11.26 -2.68
CA CYS A 19 6.79 11.14 -1.37
C CYS A 19 7.75 11.45 -0.21
N ASN A 20 9.05 11.21 -0.38
CA ASN A 20 10.05 11.53 0.62
C ASN A 20 10.34 13.03 0.71
N ASP A 21 10.45 13.70 -0.43
CA ASP A 21 10.80 15.11 -0.53
C ASP A 21 9.61 16.00 -0.15
N GLN A 22 8.39 15.52 -0.41
CA GLN A 22 7.14 16.16 -0.01
C GLN A 22 6.31 15.19 0.84
N PRO A 23 6.64 14.98 2.12
CA PRO A 23 5.97 13.95 2.93
C PRO A 23 4.57 14.36 3.40
N LEU A 24 4.33 15.66 3.56
CA LEU A 24 3.07 16.22 4.11
C LEU A 24 2.02 16.49 3.03
N HIS A 25 0.78 16.71 3.47
CA HIS A 25 -0.38 17.00 2.63
C HIS A 25 -0.92 18.42 2.85
N ASN A 26 -0.03 19.43 2.82
CA ASN A 26 -0.38 20.83 3.05
C ASN A 26 -0.54 21.67 1.76
N ASP A 27 -0.14 21.13 0.61
CA ASP A 27 -0.20 21.79 -0.69
C ASP A 27 -1.08 20.99 -1.67
N ILE A 28 -2.02 21.68 -2.33
CA ILE A 28 -3.01 21.04 -3.21
C ILE A 28 -2.36 20.47 -4.46
N ASP A 29 -1.43 21.20 -5.09
CA ASP A 29 -0.76 20.77 -6.31
C ASP A 29 0.09 19.52 -6.06
N ILE A 30 0.78 19.48 -4.91
CA ILE A 30 1.53 18.29 -4.48
C ILE A 30 0.61 17.09 -4.26
N ILE A 31 -0.55 17.26 -3.60
CA ILE A 31 -1.48 16.16 -3.35
C ILE A 31 -2.06 15.64 -4.67
N VAL A 32 -2.52 16.54 -5.55
CA VAL A 32 -3.02 16.19 -6.90
C VAL A 32 -1.96 15.41 -7.67
N SER A 33 -0.71 15.91 -7.67
CA SER A 33 0.41 15.26 -8.37
C SER A 33 0.69 13.86 -7.85
N LYS A 34 0.73 13.65 -6.53
CA LYS A 34 0.92 12.31 -5.94
C LYS A 34 -0.23 11.37 -6.33
N LEU A 35 -1.48 11.81 -6.20
CA LEU A 35 -2.66 11.01 -6.57
C LEU A 35 -2.63 10.62 -8.05
N TRP A 36 -2.34 11.58 -8.92
CA TRP A 36 -2.31 11.39 -10.36
C TRP A 36 -1.17 10.45 -10.77
N ILE A 37 0.06 10.75 -10.37
CA ILE A 37 1.24 9.99 -10.81
C ILE A 37 1.19 8.56 -10.25
N ILE A 38 0.99 8.38 -8.94
CA ILE A 38 0.91 7.03 -8.34
C ILE A 38 -0.27 6.26 -8.94
N GLY A 39 -1.43 6.91 -9.05
CA GLY A 39 -2.65 6.31 -9.58
C GLY A 39 -2.49 5.85 -11.04
N ARG A 40 -1.82 6.65 -11.89
CA ARG A 40 -1.58 6.31 -13.30
C ARG A 40 -0.50 5.24 -13.45
N SER A 41 0.63 5.37 -12.76
CA SER A 41 1.73 4.40 -12.81
C SER A 41 1.33 2.99 -12.39
N TYR A 42 0.31 2.86 -11.51
CA TYR A 42 -0.13 1.58 -10.97
C TYR A 42 -1.58 1.20 -11.29
N ALA A 43 -2.16 1.79 -12.34
CA ALA A 43 -3.51 1.51 -12.83
C ALA A 43 -4.59 1.55 -11.71
N ALA A 44 -4.45 2.51 -10.80
CA ALA A 44 -5.27 2.69 -9.60
C ALA A 44 -5.75 4.15 -9.46
N SER A 45 -5.98 4.84 -10.56
CA SER A 45 -6.37 6.26 -10.55
C SER A 45 -7.64 6.53 -9.70
N ILE A 46 -7.63 7.69 -9.03
CA ILE A 46 -8.71 8.12 -8.13
C ILE A 46 -10.00 8.43 -8.89
N GLU A 47 -9.90 8.82 -10.15
CA GLU A 47 -11.02 9.13 -11.06
C GLU A 47 -11.80 7.88 -11.48
N ARG A 48 -11.16 6.70 -11.50
CA ARG A 48 -11.77 5.46 -12.02
C ARG A 48 -13.04 5.06 -11.25
N LYS A 49 -14.22 5.19 -11.86
CA LYS A 49 -15.55 4.95 -11.25
C LYS A 49 -15.99 6.01 -10.21
N ALA A 50 -15.40 7.20 -10.19
CA ALA A 50 -15.76 8.27 -9.25
C ALA A 50 -16.93 9.17 -9.72
N GLY A 51 -17.56 8.86 -10.86
CA GLY A 51 -18.61 9.68 -11.47
C GLY A 51 -18.09 10.68 -12.51
N LYS A 52 -19.01 11.28 -13.28
CA LYS A 52 -18.65 12.20 -14.38
C LYS A 52 -18.16 13.57 -13.90
N ASP A 53 -18.65 14.03 -12.74
CA ASP A 53 -18.34 15.35 -12.18
C ASP A 53 -17.16 15.33 -11.21
N PHE A 54 -16.44 14.21 -11.12
CA PHE A 54 -15.29 14.07 -10.25
C PHE A 54 -14.16 15.04 -10.65
N LYS A 55 -13.68 15.81 -9.68
CA LYS A 55 -12.51 16.69 -9.82
C LYS A 55 -11.45 16.30 -8.81
N ILE A 56 -10.22 16.10 -9.27
CA ILE A 56 -9.12 15.65 -8.41
C ILE A 56 -8.69 16.73 -7.41
N GLU A 57 -8.92 17.99 -7.74
CA GLU A 57 -8.67 19.15 -6.87
C GLU A 57 -9.59 19.12 -5.65
N ASN A 58 -10.87 18.76 -5.83
CA ASN A 58 -11.80 18.57 -4.71
C ASN A 58 -11.36 17.43 -3.80
N ALA A 59 -10.82 16.35 -4.37
CA ALA A 59 -10.25 15.25 -3.60
C ALA A 59 -9.03 15.71 -2.79
N ALA A 60 -8.14 16.50 -3.41
CA ALA A 60 -6.97 17.06 -2.75
C ALA A 60 -7.34 18.00 -1.59
N GLU A 61 -8.36 18.83 -1.76
CA GLU A 61 -8.91 19.69 -0.69
C GLU A 61 -9.41 18.88 0.51
N ILE A 62 -10.11 17.77 0.26
CA ILE A 62 -10.58 16.88 1.33
C ILE A 62 -9.40 16.18 2.02
N ILE A 63 -8.42 15.70 1.26
CA ILE A 63 -7.21 15.06 1.81
C ILE A 63 -6.40 16.05 2.66
N LYS A 64 -6.21 17.28 2.18
CA LYS A 64 -5.51 18.34 2.92
C LYS A 64 -6.16 18.66 4.27
N LYS A 65 -7.49 18.57 4.36
CA LYS A 65 -8.25 18.79 5.59
C LYS A 65 -8.36 17.54 6.47
N SER A 66 -7.90 16.40 5.99
CA SER A 66 -7.97 15.12 6.70
C SER A 66 -6.77 14.90 7.62
N ASN A 67 -6.84 13.86 8.46
CA ASN A 67 -5.75 13.46 9.35
C ASN A 67 -4.76 12.47 8.69
N ILE A 68 -4.62 12.46 7.36
CA ILE A 68 -3.75 11.51 6.65
C ILE A 68 -2.29 11.55 7.14
N ASP A 69 -1.76 12.74 7.42
CA ASP A 69 -0.40 12.91 7.94
C ASP A 69 -0.25 12.28 9.33
N GLY A 70 -1.29 12.35 10.18
CA GLY A 70 -1.33 11.66 11.47
C GLY A 70 -1.31 10.14 11.32
N TYR A 71 -2.07 9.60 10.37
CA TYR A 71 -2.07 8.16 10.08
C TYR A 71 -0.72 7.69 9.53
N ILE A 72 -0.08 8.46 8.64
CA ILE A 72 1.28 8.19 8.14
C ILE A 72 2.31 8.28 9.26
N ALA A 73 2.21 9.28 10.15
CA ALA A 73 3.10 9.44 11.28
C ALA A 73 3.01 8.24 12.25
N SER A 74 1.81 7.66 12.45
CA SER A 74 1.60 6.51 13.35
C SER A 74 2.40 5.26 12.97
N VAL A 75 2.78 5.12 11.71
CA VAL A 75 3.54 3.98 11.18
C VAL A 75 5.00 4.31 10.84
N LYS A 76 5.42 5.57 11.02
CA LYS A 76 6.76 6.06 10.61
C LYS A 76 7.92 5.27 11.23
N ASN A 77 7.73 4.79 12.45
CA ASN A 77 8.75 4.05 13.20
C ASN A 77 8.72 2.53 12.93
N ILE A 78 7.91 2.05 11.99
CA ILE A 78 7.92 0.65 11.58
C ILE A 78 9.15 0.41 10.70
N ASP A 79 10.21 -0.13 11.31
CA ASP A 79 11.40 -0.57 10.58
C ASP A 79 11.16 -1.88 9.82
N ARG A 80 10.30 -2.74 10.37
CA ARG A 80 9.90 -4.00 9.79
C ARG A 80 8.46 -4.30 10.20
N LEU A 81 7.56 -4.33 9.22
CA LEU A 81 6.18 -4.74 9.46
C LEU A 81 6.14 -6.19 9.93
N ASP A 82 5.43 -6.50 11.01
CA ASP A 82 5.23 -7.86 11.54
C ASP A 82 3.88 -7.97 12.28
N SER A 83 3.60 -9.13 12.88
CA SER A 83 2.33 -9.37 13.59
C SER A 83 2.11 -8.49 14.81
N SER A 84 3.17 -7.95 15.42
CA SER A 84 3.07 -7.08 16.60
C SER A 84 2.68 -5.64 16.25
N ASN A 85 3.01 -5.18 15.04
CA ASN A 85 2.81 -3.79 14.61
C ASN A 85 1.85 -3.62 13.41
N ILE A 86 1.43 -4.71 12.75
CA ILE A 86 0.54 -4.66 11.58
C ILE A 86 -0.78 -3.91 11.83
N ALA A 87 -1.28 -3.91 13.07
CA ALA A 87 -2.48 -3.17 13.46
C ALA A 87 -2.41 -1.67 13.10
N LEU A 88 -1.22 -1.06 13.25
CA LEU A 88 -1.01 0.35 12.90
C LEU A 88 -1.18 0.59 11.40
N SER A 89 -0.58 -0.27 10.57
CA SER A 89 -0.72 -0.21 9.11
C SER A 89 -2.14 -0.49 8.64
N LEU A 90 -2.82 -1.48 9.22
CA LEU A 90 -4.21 -1.77 8.89
C LEU A 90 -5.14 -0.62 9.24
N ASN A 91 -4.92 0.03 10.39
CA ASN A 91 -5.66 1.22 10.79
C ASN A 91 -5.42 2.38 9.81
N ALA A 92 -4.16 2.72 9.53
CA ALA A 92 -3.84 3.79 8.59
C ALA A 92 -4.42 3.54 7.18
N HIS A 93 -4.39 2.29 6.71
CA HIS A 93 -5.02 1.92 5.43
C HIS A 93 -6.53 2.07 5.46
N LYS A 94 -7.20 1.59 6.51
CA LYS A 94 -8.66 1.71 6.68
C LYS A 94 -9.11 3.17 6.71
N GLU A 95 -8.39 4.02 7.44
CA GLU A 95 -8.71 5.43 7.58
C GLU A 95 -8.54 6.17 6.24
N PHE A 96 -7.43 5.93 5.53
CA PHE A 96 -7.24 6.55 4.22
C PHE A 96 -8.23 6.01 3.16
N THR A 97 -8.53 4.71 3.20
CA THR A 97 -9.59 4.10 2.37
C THR A 97 -10.95 4.74 2.65
N SER A 98 -11.27 5.05 3.91
CA SER A 98 -12.51 5.75 4.29
C SER A 98 -12.57 7.17 3.74
N ILE A 99 -11.46 7.91 3.79
CA ILE A 99 -11.34 9.24 3.17
C ILE A 99 -11.62 9.14 1.65
N LEU A 100 -10.94 8.23 0.96
CA LEU A 100 -11.13 8.04 -0.49
C LEU A 100 -12.55 7.58 -0.84
N LYS A 101 -13.20 6.79 0.03
CA LYS A 101 -14.61 6.41 -0.12
C LYS A 101 -15.54 7.60 0.01
N GLY A 102 -15.33 8.46 1.00
CA GLY A 102 -16.11 9.70 1.14
C GLY A 102 -15.99 10.60 -0.08
N ILE A 103 -14.82 10.64 -0.72
CA ILE A 103 -14.56 11.43 -1.91
C ILE A 103 -15.20 10.81 -3.17
N THR A 104 -15.07 9.50 -3.35
CA THR A 104 -15.33 8.84 -4.66
C THR A 104 -16.54 7.92 -4.69
N GLY A 105 -17.18 7.69 -3.54
CA GLY A 105 -18.28 6.74 -3.36
C GLY A 105 -17.85 5.27 -3.26
N ILE A 106 -16.57 4.95 -3.47
CA ILE A 106 -16.03 3.57 -3.42
C ILE A 106 -14.71 3.53 -2.66
N GLU A 107 -14.35 2.37 -2.11
CA GLU A 107 -13.25 2.24 -1.14
C GLU A 107 -11.86 2.62 -1.69
N LYS A 108 -11.61 2.44 -2.99
CA LYS A 108 -10.29 2.68 -3.60
C LYS A 108 -9.11 1.96 -2.92
N ARG A 109 -9.35 0.79 -2.30
CA ARG A 109 -8.35 -0.01 -1.55
C ARG A 109 -6.98 -0.11 -2.20
N SER A 110 -6.95 -0.37 -3.50
CA SER A 110 -5.70 -0.49 -4.26
C SER A 110 -4.92 0.82 -4.30
N LEU A 111 -5.59 1.94 -4.58
CA LEU A 111 -4.97 3.26 -4.54
C LEU A 111 -4.44 3.57 -3.14
N ALA A 112 -5.25 3.36 -2.10
CA ALA A 112 -4.86 3.59 -0.72
C ALA A 112 -3.56 2.84 -0.36
N SER A 113 -3.50 1.53 -0.67
CA SER A 113 -2.30 0.72 -0.39
C SER A 113 -1.05 1.20 -1.13
N LYS A 114 -1.19 1.60 -2.39
CA LYS A 114 -0.08 2.05 -3.24
C LYS A 114 0.44 3.40 -2.79
N TYR A 115 -0.47 4.34 -2.53
CA TYR A 115 -0.15 5.66 -2.01
C TYR A 115 0.59 5.56 -0.68
N LEU A 116 0.04 4.81 0.28
CA LEU A 116 0.67 4.61 1.58
C LEU A 116 2.01 3.86 1.48
N HIS A 117 2.14 2.90 0.57
CA HIS A 117 3.42 2.22 0.32
C HIS A 117 4.50 3.18 -0.18
N PHE A 118 4.19 4.13 -1.06
CA PHE A 118 5.17 5.11 -1.52
C PHE A 118 5.57 6.11 -0.43
N HIS A 119 4.68 6.41 0.50
CA HIS A 119 5.00 7.22 1.69
C HIS A 119 5.79 6.44 2.74
N MET A 120 5.44 5.18 3.00
CA MET A 120 5.99 4.35 4.08
C MET A 120 6.25 2.91 3.59
N PRO A 121 7.30 2.69 2.77
CA PRO A 121 7.53 1.41 2.08
C PRO A 121 7.80 0.22 3.00
N LYS A 122 8.19 0.48 4.25
CA LYS A 122 8.42 -0.55 5.27
C LYS A 122 7.14 -1.01 5.96
N ALA A 123 6.05 -0.24 5.85
CA ALA A 123 4.83 -0.42 6.63
C ALA A 123 3.64 -0.98 5.82
N PHE A 124 3.67 -0.93 4.49
CA PHE A 124 2.53 -1.34 3.65
C PHE A 124 2.93 -2.28 2.53
N PHE A 125 2.11 -3.30 2.29
CA PHE A 125 2.14 -4.08 1.05
C PHE A 125 1.28 -3.41 -0.02
N ILE A 126 1.68 -3.50 -1.29
CA ILE A 126 0.86 -3.05 -2.42
C ILE A 126 -0.26 -4.05 -2.67
N TYR A 127 -1.49 -3.57 -2.67
CA TYR A 127 -2.68 -4.37 -2.94
C TYR A 127 -3.30 -4.06 -4.31
N ASP A 128 -3.61 -5.12 -5.03
CA ASP A 128 -4.61 -5.17 -6.09
C ASP A 128 -5.13 -6.60 -6.29
N SER A 129 -6.04 -6.79 -7.24
CA SER A 129 -6.62 -8.10 -7.53
C SER A 129 -5.58 -9.12 -8.00
N ILE A 130 -4.51 -8.69 -8.68
CA ILE A 130 -3.44 -9.58 -9.16
C ILE A 130 -2.60 -10.05 -7.98
N ALA A 131 -2.12 -9.13 -7.15
CA ALA A 131 -1.34 -9.46 -5.95
C ALA A 131 -2.14 -10.36 -5.00
N ASN A 132 -3.42 -10.05 -4.76
CA ASN A 132 -4.30 -10.84 -3.91
C ASN A 132 -4.57 -12.25 -4.47
N LYS A 133 -4.70 -12.38 -5.79
CA LYS A 133 -4.82 -13.69 -6.43
C LYS A 133 -3.52 -14.50 -6.25
N LYS A 134 -2.36 -13.92 -6.59
CA LYS A 134 -1.08 -14.63 -6.52
C LYS A 134 -0.71 -15.05 -5.10
N ILE A 135 -0.95 -14.21 -4.09
CA ILE A 135 -0.62 -14.57 -2.70
C ILE A 135 -1.47 -15.77 -2.24
N ARG A 136 -2.75 -15.83 -2.63
CA ARG A 136 -3.63 -16.96 -2.33
C ARG A 136 -3.14 -18.24 -3.01
N GLU A 137 -2.65 -18.16 -4.24
CA GLU A 137 -2.06 -19.29 -4.96
C GLU A 137 -0.78 -19.79 -4.26
N LYS A 138 0.13 -18.89 -3.87
CA LYS A 138 1.40 -19.23 -3.20
C LYS A 138 1.21 -19.97 -1.88
N ILE A 139 0.14 -19.67 -1.14
CA ILE A 139 -0.12 -20.27 0.18
C ILE A 139 -1.20 -21.35 0.16
N ARG A 140 -1.83 -21.64 -0.99
CA ARG A 140 -3.01 -22.53 -1.11
C ARG A 140 -2.84 -23.88 -0.43
N ASN A 141 -1.66 -24.48 -0.56
CA ASN A 141 -1.37 -25.82 -0.03
C ASN A 141 -0.75 -25.78 1.37
N LYS A 142 -0.74 -24.62 2.04
CA LYS A 142 -0.14 -24.43 3.36
C LYS A 142 -1.22 -24.43 4.43
N LYS A 143 -0.95 -25.08 5.57
CA LYS A 143 -1.85 -25.12 6.73
C LYS A 143 -1.77 -23.81 7.52
N SER A 144 -2.17 -22.70 6.93
CA SER A 144 -2.24 -21.40 7.62
C SER A 144 -3.70 -20.99 7.82
N ARG A 145 -4.09 -20.76 9.08
CA ARG A 145 -5.36 -20.11 9.41
C ARG A 145 -5.08 -18.65 9.73
N PHE A 146 -5.78 -17.76 9.04
CA PHE A 146 -5.73 -16.32 9.30
C PHE A 146 -7.09 -15.91 9.86
N THR A 147 -7.10 -15.38 11.08
CA THR A 147 -8.30 -14.79 11.65
C THR A 147 -8.33 -13.32 11.29
N ILE A 148 -9.34 -12.92 10.51
CA ILE A 148 -9.62 -11.51 10.22
C ILE A 148 -10.40 -10.97 11.42
N THR A 149 -9.88 -9.91 12.05
CA THR A 149 -10.48 -9.29 13.22
C THR A 149 -11.74 -8.50 12.90
N LYS A 150 -11.90 -8.07 11.63
CA LYS A 150 -13.00 -7.21 11.13
C LYS A 150 -13.04 -5.82 11.77
N ASN A 151 -11.94 -5.40 12.40
CA ASN A 151 -11.79 -4.06 12.95
C ASN A 151 -11.30 -3.06 11.90
N TYR A 152 -10.82 -3.55 10.75
CA TYR A 152 -10.16 -2.79 9.69
C TYR A 152 -10.90 -2.90 8.35
N ASP A 153 -10.15 -2.91 7.24
CA ASP A 153 -10.65 -3.34 5.94
C ASP A 153 -10.40 -4.84 5.76
N ASP A 154 -11.47 -5.65 5.76
CA ASP A 154 -11.39 -7.11 5.74
C ASP A 154 -10.55 -7.67 4.58
N GLU A 155 -10.66 -7.05 3.39
CA GLU A 155 -9.90 -7.48 2.21
C GLU A 155 -8.41 -7.22 2.38
N TYR A 156 -8.04 -6.01 2.81
CA TYR A 156 -6.65 -5.63 3.00
C TYR A 156 -6.00 -6.27 4.23
N GLU A 157 -6.76 -6.48 5.31
CA GLU A 157 -6.34 -7.25 6.50
C GLU A 157 -6.01 -8.69 6.09
N GLY A 158 -6.94 -9.37 5.45
CA GLY A 158 -6.73 -10.72 4.97
C GLY A 158 -5.55 -10.80 3.99
N PHE A 159 -5.36 -9.80 3.13
CA PHE A 159 -4.20 -9.74 2.23
C PHE A 159 -2.88 -9.59 3.00
N SER A 160 -2.79 -8.62 3.91
CA SER A 160 -1.57 -8.30 4.64
C SER A 160 -1.12 -9.45 5.55
N LEU A 161 -2.05 -10.14 6.20
CA LEU A 161 -1.75 -11.33 7.01
C LEU A 161 -1.18 -12.47 6.15
N ARG A 162 -1.71 -12.67 4.94
CA ARG A 162 -1.16 -13.65 3.98
C ARG A 162 0.23 -13.25 3.51
N CYS A 163 0.48 -11.96 3.27
CA CYS A 163 1.80 -11.44 2.91
C CYS A 163 2.82 -11.64 4.02
N LEU A 164 2.48 -11.38 5.29
CA LEU A 164 3.36 -11.65 6.42
C LEU A 164 3.75 -13.12 6.51
N TYR A 165 2.77 -14.02 6.42
CA TYR A 165 3.02 -15.46 6.44
C TYR A 165 3.85 -15.94 5.26
N TYR A 166 3.52 -15.48 4.05
CA TYR A 166 4.31 -15.83 2.88
C TYR A 166 5.74 -15.32 2.96
N ARG A 167 5.96 -14.12 3.51
CA ARG A 167 7.30 -13.57 3.72
C ARG A 167 8.18 -14.50 4.54
N GLU A 168 7.67 -15.12 5.60
CA GLU A 168 8.44 -16.09 6.39
C GLU A 168 8.86 -17.32 5.58
N LEU A 169 8.01 -17.79 4.67
CA LEU A 169 8.33 -18.90 3.76
C LEU A 169 9.36 -18.46 2.72
N PHE A 170 9.13 -17.30 2.12
CA PHE A 170 9.94 -16.75 1.05
C PHE A 170 11.35 -16.38 1.52
N GLU A 171 11.49 -15.81 2.72
CA GLU A 171 12.80 -15.49 3.30
C GLU A 171 13.65 -16.74 3.59
N LYS A 172 13.02 -17.87 3.93
CA LYS A 172 13.71 -19.16 4.09
C LYS A 172 14.23 -19.68 2.75
N GLU A 173 13.45 -19.54 1.69
CA GLU A 173 13.87 -19.90 0.32
C GLU A 173 14.97 -18.97 -0.21
N LEU A 174 14.89 -17.68 0.12
CA LEU A 174 15.81 -16.64 -0.35
C LEU A 174 17.12 -16.59 0.42
N GLY A 175 17.14 -17.04 1.68
CA GLY A 175 18.28 -16.86 2.60
C GLY A 175 18.55 -15.39 2.99
N GLN A 176 17.59 -14.50 2.74
CA GLN A 176 17.67 -13.06 2.96
C GLN A 176 16.32 -12.52 3.45
N LEU A 177 16.34 -11.34 4.08
CA LEU A 177 15.11 -10.66 4.51
C LEU A 177 14.42 -10.00 3.31
N ALA A 178 13.09 -10.05 3.25
CA ALA A 178 12.30 -9.42 2.21
C ALA A 178 11.56 -8.20 2.76
N THR A 179 11.71 -7.06 2.09
CA THR A 179 10.88 -5.86 2.35
C THR A 179 9.46 -6.08 1.83
N PRO A 180 8.48 -5.24 2.21
CA PRO A 180 7.17 -5.24 1.56
C PRO A 180 7.30 -5.11 0.04
N ARG A 181 8.18 -4.22 -0.44
CA ARG A 181 8.43 -4.05 -1.87
C ARG A 181 8.95 -5.33 -2.54
N ARG A 182 9.84 -6.08 -1.89
CA ARG A 182 10.32 -7.37 -2.42
C ARG A 182 9.18 -8.38 -2.56
N ILE A 183 8.26 -8.43 -1.60
CA ILE A 183 7.05 -9.26 -1.70
C ILE A 183 6.15 -8.77 -2.83
N ASP A 184 5.93 -7.45 -2.96
CA ASP A 184 5.13 -6.87 -4.03
C ASP A 184 5.69 -7.20 -5.43
N MET A 185 7.01 -7.19 -5.59
CA MET A 185 7.68 -7.57 -6.84
C MET A 185 7.37 -9.03 -7.21
N GLU A 186 7.49 -9.95 -6.26
CA GLU A 186 7.17 -11.36 -6.46
C GLU A 186 5.68 -11.56 -6.84
N LEU A 187 4.78 -10.86 -6.16
CA LEU A 187 3.34 -10.97 -6.39
C LEU A 187 2.88 -10.28 -7.68
N LEU A 188 3.48 -9.17 -8.08
CA LEU A 188 3.11 -8.44 -9.30
C LEU A 188 3.89 -8.95 -10.53
N GLY A 189 4.98 -9.68 -10.33
CA GLY A 189 5.84 -10.18 -11.40
C GLY A 189 6.83 -9.15 -11.92
N TYR A 190 7.10 -8.09 -11.14
CA TYR A 190 8.18 -7.15 -11.43
C TYR A 190 9.53 -7.81 -11.11
N GLY A 191 10.49 -7.73 -12.04
CA GLY A 191 11.80 -8.38 -11.89
C GLY A 191 12.03 -9.59 -12.81
N LYS A 192 11.11 -9.88 -13.73
CA LYS A 192 11.44 -10.57 -14.98
C LYS A 192 11.78 -9.52 -16.04
N PHE A 193 12.99 -8.97 -15.96
CA PHE A 193 13.61 -8.27 -17.08
C PHE A 193 14.70 -9.16 -17.64
#